data_AF-A0A1U7CZ09-F1
#
_entry.id   AF-A0A1U7CZ09-F1
#
_cell.length_a   1.000
_cell.length_b   1.000
_cell.length_c   1.000
_cell.angle_alpha   90.00
_cell.angle_beta   90.00
_cell.angle_gamma   90.00
#
_symmetry.space_group_name_H-M   'P 1'
#
loop_
_entity.id
_entity.type
_entity.pdbx_description
1 polymer ?
#
loop_
_entity_poly.entity_id
_entity_poly.type
_entity_poly.pdbx_seq_one_letter_code
_entity_poly.pdbx_strand_id
1 'polypeptide(L)'
;MNSDHMQGLFWTTSRQGLSLVERPRVPSYRVGEPLIAGRSRWPVGVQYSFGVEGHQLTLFASTIHPRIVEDVRLGDAEFALVGGSPVFLLAYRLGATAEWNAVPFGWHLQHPESRAVPASHPSPENRALLWISLVGANDGIIHAQRGVALSPAFTRTLHRAIQNQATALFNPLDCMLALSEILRDEPSLSRRIDAANVRTMANA
;
A
#
# COMPACT_ATOMS: atom_id res chain seq x y z
N MET A 1 -61.44 -20.81 36.35
CA MET A 1 -60.89 -19.90 37.37
C MET A 1 -59.41 -20.24 37.54
N ASN A 2 -58.57 -19.23 37.30
CA ASN A 2 -57.13 -19.09 37.63
C ASN A 2 -56.13 -20.10 37.04
N SER A 3 -54.95 -19.72 36.55
CA SER A 3 -54.33 -18.42 36.26
C SER A 3 -53.13 -18.68 35.34
N ASP A 4 -52.85 -17.71 34.46
CA ASP A 4 -51.65 -17.57 33.65
C ASP A 4 -50.35 -17.60 34.47
N HIS A 5 -49.34 -18.32 33.96
CA HIS A 5 -47.94 -17.97 34.15
C HIS A 5 -47.19 -18.07 32.81
N MET A 6 -46.91 -16.89 32.25
CA MET A 6 -45.87 -16.65 31.25
C MET A 6 -44.46 -16.88 31.81
N GLN A 7 -43.52 -17.01 30.87
CA GLN A 7 -42.05 -16.94 30.93
C GLN A 7 -41.41 -18.34 30.89
N GLY A 8 -40.55 -18.69 29.94
CA GLY A 8 -39.94 -17.98 28.82
C GLY A 8 -38.83 -18.87 28.27
N LEU A 9 -38.65 -18.92 26.96
CA LEU A 9 -37.41 -19.40 26.32
C LEU A 9 -37.41 -18.85 24.90
N PHE A 10 -36.86 -17.64 24.79
CA PHE A 10 -36.55 -17.01 23.53
C PHE A 10 -35.43 -17.76 22.84
N TRP A 11 -35.76 -18.35 21.71
CA TRP A 11 -34.81 -18.66 20.66
C TRP A 11 -34.27 -17.35 20.10
N THR A 12 -32.96 -17.09 20.19
CA THR A 12 -32.22 -16.33 19.16
C THR A 12 -30.72 -16.48 19.43
N THR A 13 -30.04 -17.26 18.61
CA THR A 13 -28.60 -17.10 18.39
C THR A 13 -28.36 -17.05 16.90
N SER A 14 -28.84 -15.99 16.25
CA SER A 14 -28.31 -15.58 14.97
C SER A 14 -27.20 -14.58 15.24
N ARG A 15 -25.96 -15.09 15.40
CA ARG A 15 -24.76 -14.26 15.22
C ARG A 15 -24.72 -13.91 13.74
N GLN A 16 -25.37 -12.80 13.39
CA GLN A 16 -25.07 -12.13 12.12
C GLN A 16 -23.61 -11.70 12.18
N GLY A 17 -22.76 -12.47 11.51
CA GLY A 17 -21.42 -12.03 11.16
C GLY A 17 -21.56 -10.73 10.39
N LEU A 18 -21.10 -9.63 11.00
CA LEU A 18 -20.87 -8.39 10.29
C LEU A 18 -19.78 -8.68 9.27
N SER A 19 -20.20 -9.00 8.05
CA SER A 19 -19.40 -8.81 6.85
C SER A 19 -19.10 -7.32 6.77
N LEU A 20 -18.00 -6.89 7.41
CA LEU A 20 -17.34 -5.65 7.09
C LEU A 20 -16.83 -5.80 5.65
N VAL A 21 -17.72 -5.49 4.71
CA VAL A 21 -17.29 -5.06 3.38
C VAL A 21 -16.47 -3.81 3.66
N GLU A 22 -15.16 -4.00 3.72
CA GLU A 22 -14.19 -2.94 3.88
C GLU A 22 -14.38 -2.00 2.69
N ARG A 23 -15.16 -0.94 2.88
CA ARG A 23 -15.40 0.06 1.84
C ARG A 23 -14.02 0.52 1.35
N PRO A 24 -13.75 0.54 0.04
CA PRO A 24 -12.51 1.09 -0.47
C PRO A 24 -12.36 2.51 0.08
N ARG A 25 -11.42 2.73 0.99
CA ARG A 25 -11.20 4.04 1.58
C ARG A 25 -10.50 4.87 0.52
N VAL A 26 -11.23 5.85 -0.01
CA VAL A 26 -10.66 6.91 -0.85
C VAL A 26 -9.91 7.84 0.11
N PRO A 27 -8.61 8.10 -0.09
CA PRO A 27 -7.87 9.06 0.69
C PRO A 27 -8.60 10.39 0.69
N SER A 28 -8.59 11.10 1.81
CA SER A 28 -9.20 12.42 1.94
C SER A 28 -8.53 13.49 1.07
N TYR A 29 -7.37 13.18 0.49
CA TYR A 29 -6.56 14.08 -0.32
C TYR A 29 -7.21 14.42 -1.67
N ARG A 30 -7.02 15.65 -2.16
CA ARG A 30 -7.50 16.09 -3.48
C ARG A 30 -6.37 16.67 -4.32
N VAL A 31 -6.45 16.45 -5.63
CA VAL A 31 -5.56 17.14 -6.59
C VAL A 31 -5.75 18.65 -6.45
N GLY A 32 -4.64 19.39 -6.41
CA GLY A 32 -4.60 20.83 -6.17
C GLY A 32 -4.51 21.22 -4.69
N GLU A 33 -4.67 20.28 -3.76
CA GLU A 33 -4.51 20.53 -2.32
C GLU A 33 -3.12 20.08 -1.82
N PRO A 34 -2.64 20.66 -0.69
CA PRO A 34 -1.45 20.17 -0.02
C PRO A 34 -1.64 18.73 0.50
N LEU A 35 -0.61 17.88 0.38
CA LEU A 35 -0.62 16.54 0.96
C LEU A 35 -0.81 16.55 2.48
N ILE A 36 -0.14 17.48 3.16
CA ILE A 36 -0.33 17.76 4.58
C ILE A 36 -0.46 19.27 4.75
N ALA A 37 -1.55 19.71 5.38
CA ALA A 37 -1.78 21.11 5.69
C ALA A 37 -0.59 21.69 6.48
N GLY A 38 -0.09 22.84 6.05
CA GLY A 38 1.05 23.51 6.68
C GLY A 38 2.44 22.96 6.31
N ARG A 39 2.53 21.88 5.51
CA ARG A 39 3.80 21.34 5.01
C ARG A 39 3.92 21.46 3.49
N SER A 40 4.77 22.39 3.06
CA SER A 40 5.02 22.68 1.64
C SER A 40 6.31 22.07 1.08
N ARG A 41 7.15 21.46 1.92
CA ARG A 41 8.42 20.86 1.48
C ARG A 41 8.56 19.40 1.86
N TRP A 42 9.04 18.62 0.90
CA TRP A 42 9.24 17.19 0.99
C TRP A 42 10.59 16.80 0.39
N PRO A 43 11.25 15.77 0.93
CA PRO A 43 12.40 15.17 0.23
C PRO A 43 11.94 14.59 -1.10
N VAL A 44 12.73 14.81 -2.16
CA VAL A 44 12.52 14.13 -3.44
C VAL A 44 12.68 12.64 -3.24
N GLY A 45 11.79 11.84 -3.83
CA GLY A 45 11.85 10.39 -3.72
C GLY A 45 10.46 9.75 -3.79
N VAL A 46 10.39 8.51 -3.33
CA VAL A 46 9.15 7.72 -3.31
C VAL A 46 8.94 7.12 -1.93
N GLN A 47 7.69 7.08 -1.51
CA GLN A 47 7.27 6.43 -0.27
C GLN A 47 6.12 5.48 -0.55
N TYR A 48 6.23 4.26 -0.05
CA TYR A 48 5.10 3.35 0.05
C TYR A 48 4.73 3.14 1.52
N SER A 49 3.44 3.22 1.83
CA SER A 49 2.90 3.00 3.17
C SER A 49 1.69 2.07 3.13
N PHE A 50 1.49 1.40 4.25
CA PHE A 50 0.27 0.65 4.54
C PHE A 50 -0.19 1.03 5.93
N GLY A 51 -1.39 1.61 6.02
CA GLY A 51 -1.97 2.14 7.25
C GLY A 51 -3.49 2.00 7.27
N VAL A 52 -4.14 2.80 8.12
CA VAL A 52 -5.62 2.80 8.25
C VAL A 52 -6.35 3.22 6.96
N GLU A 53 -5.67 3.95 6.07
CA GLU A 53 -6.18 4.36 4.75
C GLU A 53 -5.84 3.34 3.64
N GLY A 54 -5.28 2.19 4.00
CA GLY A 54 -4.89 1.14 3.07
C GLY A 54 -3.51 1.39 2.45
N HIS A 55 -3.34 0.96 1.19
CA HIS A 55 -2.08 1.04 0.47
C HIS A 55 -1.91 2.39 -0.21
N GLN A 56 -0.76 3.04 -0.01
CA GLN A 56 -0.44 4.32 -0.62
C GLN A 56 0.98 4.30 -1.21
N LEU A 57 1.13 4.82 -2.42
CA LEU A 57 2.40 5.09 -3.08
C LEU A 57 2.46 6.59 -3.42
N THR A 58 3.37 7.31 -2.78
CA THR A 58 3.52 8.75 -2.97
C THR A 58 4.86 9.05 -3.63
N LEU A 59 4.80 9.73 -4.77
CA LEU A 59 5.94 10.19 -5.56
C LEU A 59 6.17 11.67 -5.27
N PHE A 60 7.34 12.02 -4.74
CA PHE A 60 7.75 13.39 -4.48
C PHE A 60 8.75 13.84 -5.55
N ALA A 61 8.33 14.72 -6.45
CA ALA A 61 9.14 15.18 -7.58
C ALA A 61 9.55 16.65 -7.41
N SER A 62 10.83 16.97 -7.65
CA SER A 62 11.32 18.36 -7.63
C SER A 62 10.73 19.20 -8.76
N THR A 63 10.39 18.57 -9.89
CA THR A 63 9.81 19.19 -11.08
C THR A 63 8.66 18.33 -11.57
N ILE A 64 7.49 18.95 -11.75
CA ILE A 64 6.28 18.29 -12.22
C ILE A 64 6.18 18.45 -13.73
N HIS A 65 6.64 17.46 -14.47
CA HIS A 65 6.53 17.43 -15.92
C HIS A 65 5.12 16.91 -16.32
N PRO A 66 4.43 17.51 -17.32
CA PRO A 66 3.10 17.06 -17.77
C PRO A 66 3.03 15.57 -18.08
N ARG A 67 4.08 15.00 -18.68
CA ARG A 67 4.21 13.56 -18.92
C ARG A 67 4.08 12.70 -17.65
N ILE A 68 4.72 13.09 -16.54
CA ILE A 68 4.64 12.32 -15.28
C ILE A 68 3.23 12.42 -14.69
N VAL A 69 2.57 13.57 -14.85
CA VAL A 69 1.16 13.75 -14.46
C VAL A 69 0.27 12.80 -15.26
N GLU A 70 0.45 12.70 -16.57
CA GLU A 70 -0.28 11.78 -17.44
C GLU A 70 0.00 10.31 -17.11
N ASP A 71 1.26 9.93 -16.93
CA ASP A 71 1.68 8.58 -16.56
C ASP A 71 1.03 8.14 -15.23
N VAL A 72 0.97 9.04 -14.25
CA VAL A 72 0.31 8.79 -12.96
C VAL A 72 -1.22 8.78 -13.08
N ARG A 73 -1.84 9.59 -13.95
CA ARG A 73 -3.31 9.62 -14.07
C ARG A 73 -3.86 8.49 -14.91
N LEU A 74 -3.21 8.19 -16.03
CA LEU A 74 -3.75 7.37 -17.11
C LEU A 74 -2.81 6.27 -17.60
N GLY A 75 -1.50 6.39 -17.39
CA GLY A 75 -0.53 5.41 -17.91
C GLY A 75 -0.70 4.01 -17.29
N ASP A 76 -0.23 2.97 -17.97
CA ASP A 76 -0.26 1.62 -17.40
C ASP A 76 0.45 1.56 -16.05
N ALA A 77 -0.12 0.85 -15.07
CA ALA A 77 0.50 0.71 -13.75
C ALA A 77 0.97 -0.74 -13.54
N GLU A 78 2.27 -0.96 -13.55
CA GLU A 78 2.85 -2.26 -13.28
C GLU A 78 3.54 -2.27 -11.93
N PHE A 79 3.42 -3.41 -11.23
CA PHE A 79 4.01 -3.62 -9.92
C PHE A 79 4.67 -4.98 -9.82
N ALA A 80 5.75 -5.03 -9.05
CA ALA A 80 6.45 -6.25 -8.70
C ALA A 80 6.83 -6.22 -7.22
N LEU A 81 6.67 -7.36 -6.53
CA LEU A 81 7.09 -7.51 -5.15
C LEU A 81 8.37 -8.34 -5.08
N VAL A 82 9.46 -7.74 -4.60
CA VAL A 82 10.76 -8.40 -4.52
C VAL A 82 11.20 -8.58 -3.06
N GLY A 83 11.75 -9.76 -2.75
CA GLY A 83 12.27 -10.08 -1.44
C GLY A 83 11.18 -10.39 -0.41
N GLY A 84 11.45 -10.12 0.85
CA GLY A 84 10.63 -10.49 1.99
C GLY A 84 11.35 -10.12 3.27
N SER A 85 10.69 -10.29 4.43
CA SER A 85 11.18 -9.91 5.76
C SER A 85 12.71 -9.93 5.92
N PRO A 86 13.35 -8.90 6.51
CA PRO A 86 12.73 -7.81 7.29
C PRO A 86 12.23 -6.63 6.45
N VAL A 87 12.62 -6.56 5.17
CA VAL A 87 12.26 -5.48 4.23
C VAL A 87 11.96 -6.09 2.87
N PHE A 88 10.87 -5.67 2.23
CA PHE A 88 10.64 -5.98 0.81
C PHE A 88 10.78 -4.74 -0.05
N LEU A 89 10.95 -4.92 -1.35
CA LEU A 89 10.88 -3.87 -2.35
C LEU A 89 9.53 -3.93 -3.05
N LEU A 90 8.81 -2.80 -3.06
CA LEU A 90 7.72 -2.60 -4.01
C LEU A 90 8.30 -1.90 -5.24
N ALA A 91 8.49 -2.66 -6.31
CA ALA A 91 8.87 -2.13 -7.60
C ALA A 91 7.62 -1.71 -8.38
N TYR A 92 7.75 -0.63 -9.14
CA TYR A 92 6.65 -0.05 -9.91
C TYR A 92 7.14 0.57 -11.22
N ARG A 93 6.25 0.60 -12.21
CA ARG A 93 6.40 1.36 -13.47
C ARG A 93 5.06 2.00 -13.81
N LEU A 94 5.05 3.30 -14.07
CA LEU A 94 3.84 4.06 -14.41
C LEU A 94 4.02 4.66 -15.80
N GLY A 95 3.24 4.18 -16.77
CA GLY A 95 3.41 4.48 -18.18
C GLY A 95 4.35 3.51 -18.89
N ALA A 96 4.01 3.15 -20.14
CA ALA A 96 4.70 2.13 -20.92
C ALA A 96 6.19 2.44 -21.17
N THR A 97 6.54 3.73 -21.22
CA THR A 97 7.90 4.21 -21.51
C THR A 97 8.69 4.59 -20.25
N ALA A 98 8.09 4.50 -19.07
CA ALA A 98 8.78 4.84 -17.83
C ALA A 98 9.75 3.72 -17.43
N GLU A 99 10.80 4.09 -16.73
CA GLU A 99 11.71 3.13 -16.12
C GLU A 99 11.08 2.51 -14.88
N TRP A 100 11.49 1.27 -14.58
CA TRP A 100 11.15 0.67 -13.31
C TRP A 100 11.83 1.42 -12.18
N ASN A 101 11.08 1.67 -11.12
CA ASN A 101 11.54 2.24 -9.88
C ASN A 101 11.19 1.28 -8.74
N ALA A 102 11.79 1.46 -7.57
CA ALA A 102 11.44 0.68 -6.39
C ALA A 102 11.50 1.49 -5.11
N VAL A 103 10.74 1.04 -4.13
CA VAL A 103 10.73 1.63 -2.78
C VAL A 103 10.79 0.51 -1.74
N PRO A 104 11.70 0.59 -0.76
CA PRO A 104 11.74 -0.37 0.33
C PRO A 104 10.59 -0.16 1.29
N PHE A 105 10.14 -1.27 1.89
CA PHE A 105 9.14 -1.28 2.94
C PHE A 105 9.54 -2.24 4.05
N GLY A 106 9.60 -1.70 5.26
CA GLY A 106 9.68 -2.47 6.50
C GLY A 106 8.58 -2.01 7.45
N TRP A 107 7.72 -2.92 7.89
CA TRP A 107 6.63 -2.63 8.81
C TRP A 107 7.14 -2.01 10.12
N HIS A 108 8.25 -2.52 10.66
CA HIS A 108 8.88 -2.00 11.88
C HIS A 108 9.53 -0.63 11.71
N LEU A 109 9.79 -0.18 10.48
CA LEU A 109 10.37 1.14 10.20
C LEU A 109 9.32 2.25 10.13
N GLN A 110 8.04 1.88 10.04
CA GLN A 110 6.96 2.85 10.11
C GLN A 110 6.82 3.44 11.51
N HIS A 111 6.28 4.66 11.58
CA HIS A 111 5.90 5.28 12.83
C HIS A 111 4.92 4.37 13.60
N PRO A 112 5.10 4.14 14.92
CA PRO A 112 4.26 3.20 15.67
C PRO A 112 2.75 3.45 15.52
N GLU A 113 2.34 4.72 15.47
CA GLU A 113 0.93 5.10 15.32
C GLU A 113 0.35 4.87 13.92
N SER A 114 1.20 4.77 12.89
CA SER A 114 0.76 4.53 11.51
C SER A 114 0.74 3.05 11.14
N ARG A 115 1.30 2.18 11.99
CA ARG A 115 1.39 0.74 11.70
C ARG A 115 0.01 0.11 11.67
N ALA A 116 -0.33 -0.47 10.53
CA ALA A 116 -1.48 -1.35 10.39
C ALA A 116 -1.03 -2.73 9.92
N VAL A 117 -1.85 -3.74 10.19
CA VAL A 117 -1.65 -5.12 9.71
C VAL A 117 -2.86 -5.48 8.85
N PRO A 118 -2.66 -6.00 7.62
CA PRO A 118 -3.76 -6.46 6.79
C PRO A 118 -4.56 -7.57 7.49
N ALA A 119 -5.86 -7.66 7.22
CA ALA A 119 -6.70 -8.73 7.76
C ALA A 119 -6.16 -10.13 7.39
N SER A 120 -6.21 -11.08 8.33
CA SER A 120 -5.61 -12.42 8.16
C SER A 120 -6.35 -13.34 7.18
N HIS A 121 -7.63 -13.07 6.90
CA HIS A 121 -8.47 -13.91 6.06
C HIS A 121 -9.21 -13.11 4.99
N PRO A 122 -8.51 -12.43 4.07
CA PRO A 122 -9.16 -11.79 2.95
C PRO A 122 -9.74 -12.87 2.03
N SER A 123 -10.89 -12.58 1.41
CA SER A 123 -11.44 -13.42 0.35
C SER A 123 -10.36 -13.71 -0.72
N PRO A 124 -10.30 -14.92 -1.31
CA PRO A 124 -9.39 -15.21 -2.41
C PRO A 124 -9.53 -14.26 -3.60
N GLU A 125 -10.71 -13.67 -3.77
CA GLU A 125 -11.03 -12.68 -4.82
C GLU A 125 -10.65 -11.25 -4.43
N ASN A 126 -10.18 -11.02 -3.20
CA ASN A 126 -9.91 -9.67 -2.69
C ASN A 126 -8.85 -8.95 -3.52
N ARG A 127 -9.15 -7.72 -3.91
CA ARG A 127 -8.27 -6.82 -4.65
C ARG A 127 -8.00 -5.61 -3.78
N ALA A 128 -6.76 -5.48 -3.30
CA ALA A 128 -6.38 -4.28 -2.58
C ALA A 128 -6.35 -3.09 -3.54
N LEU A 129 -6.88 -1.95 -3.06
CA LEU A 129 -6.77 -0.67 -3.74
C LEU A 129 -5.44 -0.01 -3.34
N LEU A 130 -4.62 0.33 -4.33
CA LEU A 130 -3.40 1.12 -4.14
C LEU A 130 -3.63 2.54 -4.65
N TRP A 131 -3.50 3.52 -3.75
CA TRP A 131 -3.57 4.93 -4.09
C TRP A 131 -2.20 5.48 -4.46
N ILE A 132 -2.08 5.97 -5.68
CA ILE A 132 -0.86 6.56 -6.23
C ILE A 132 -1.04 8.07 -6.25
N SER A 133 -0.14 8.81 -5.63
CA SER A 133 -0.18 10.27 -5.58
C SER A 133 1.14 10.86 -6.07
N LEU A 134 1.08 11.84 -6.97
CA LEU A 134 2.22 12.66 -7.38
C LEU A 134 2.16 13.99 -6.65
N VAL A 135 3.22 14.30 -5.91
CA VAL A 135 3.32 15.49 -5.05
C VAL A 135 4.54 16.29 -5.44
N GLY A 136 4.39 17.61 -5.56
CA GLY A 136 5.51 18.50 -5.78
C GLY A 136 6.36 18.59 -4.51
N ALA A 137 7.64 18.27 -4.61
CA ALA A 137 8.55 18.28 -3.47
C ALA A 137 8.77 19.70 -2.91
N ASN A 138 8.60 20.72 -3.76
CA ASN A 138 8.86 22.12 -3.45
C ASN A 138 7.62 22.92 -3.03
N ASP A 139 6.41 22.43 -3.33
CA ASP A 139 5.13 23.09 -3.01
C ASP A 139 4.22 22.25 -2.08
N GLY A 140 4.45 20.94 -1.99
CA GLY A 140 3.64 20.00 -1.23
C GLY A 140 2.26 19.74 -1.84
N ILE A 141 1.99 20.24 -3.05
CA ILE A 141 0.70 20.13 -3.74
C ILE A 141 0.60 18.77 -4.42
N ILE A 142 -0.58 18.18 -4.41
CA ILE A 142 -0.89 16.96 -5.17
C ILE A 142 -1.22 17.34 -6.61
N HIS A 143 -0.38 16.93 -7.55
CA HIS A 143 -0.51 17.23 -8.98
C HIS A 143 -1.26 16.14 -9.76
N ALA A 144 -1.23 14.91 -9.26
CA ALA A 144 -2.00 13.80 -9.81
C ALA A 144 -2.32 12.78 -8.72
N GLN A 145 -3.45 12.10 -8.87
CA GLN A 145 -3.81 10.98 -8.01
C GLN A 145 -4.70 9.99 -8.75
N ARG A 146 -4.51 8.69 -8.49
CA ARG A 146 -5.46 7.64 -8.89
C ARG A 146 -5.42 6.46 -7.93
N GLY A 147 -6.52 5.72 -7.86
CA GLY A 147 -6.57 4.39 -7.26
C GLY A 147 -6.43 3.33 -8.34
N VAL A 148 -5.66 2.28 -8.08
CA VAL A 148 -5.58 1.11 -8.96
C VAL A 148 -5.84 -0.17 -8.17
N ALA A 149 -6.60 -1.10 -8.75
CA ALA A 149 -6.90 -2.37 -8.11
C ALA A 149 -5.77 -3.38 -8.40
N LEU A 150 -5.12 -3.87 -7.35
CA LEU A 150 -4.11 -4.92 -7.46
C LEU A 150 -4.78 -6.27 -7.73
N SER A 151 -4.12 -7.15 -8.50
CA SER A 151 -4.65 -8.50 -8.71
C SER A 151 -4.76 -9.26 -7.38
N PRO A 152 -5.66 -10.24 -7.27
CA PRO A 152 -5.81 -10.99 -6.03
C PRO A 152 -4.53 -11.73 -5.61
N ALA A 153 -3.78 -12.29 -6.57
CA ALA A 153 -2.51 -12.96 -6.28
C ALA A 153 -1.47 -11.99 -5.71
N PHE A 154 -1.38 -10.78 -6.28
CA PHE A 154 -0.47 -9.74 -5.78
C PHE A 154 -0.89 -9.26 -4.39
N THR A 155 -2.18 -9.00 -4.21
CA THR A 155 -2.78 -8.56 -2.93
C THR A 155 -2.46 -9.56 -1.81
N ARG A 156 -2.72 -10.85 -2.01
CA ARG A 156 -2.41 -11.90 -1.02
C ARG A 156 -0.93 -11.96 -0.69
N THR A 157 -0.06 -11.86 -1.69
CA THR A 157 1.39 -11.94 -1.48
C THR A 157 1.91 -10.72 -0.71
N LEU A 158 1.44 -9.53 -1.07
CA LEU A 158 1.78 -8.28 -0.38
C LEU A 158 1.27 -8.29 1.07
N HIS A 159 0.02 -8.68 1.30
CA HIS A 159 -0.56 -8.75 2.65
C HIS A 159 0.20 -9.74 3.53
N ARG A 160 0.51 -10.92 3.00
CA ARG A 160 1.33 -11.93 3.71
C ARG A 160 2.72 -11.39 4.04
N ALA A 161 3.36 -10.65 3.14
CA ALA A 161 4.67 -10.05 3.42
C ALA A 161 4.62 -9.05 4.59
N ILE A 162 3.58 -8.20 4.63
CA ILE A 162 3.37 -7.24 5.72
C ILE A 162 3.06 -7.98 7.04
N GLN A 163 2.19 -8.99 7.01
CA GLN A 163 1.85 -9.81 8.17
C GLN A 163 3.07 -10.53 8.74
N ASN A 164 3.89 -11.14 7.89
CA ASN A 164 5.12 -11.83 8.31
C ASN A 164 6.12 -10.87 8.97
N GLN A 165 6.23 -9.63 8.50
CA GLN A 165 7.03 -8.62 9.19
C GLN A 165 6.41 -8.25 10.54
N ALA A 166 5.10 -8.00 10.59
CA ALA A 166 4.43 -7.57 11.82
C ALA A 166 4.46 -8.61 12.96
N THR A 167 4.51 -9.90 12.63
CA THR A 167 4.59 -11.00 13.61
C THR A 167 6.02 -11.44 13.92
N ALA A 168 7.00 -11.01 13.14
CA ALA A 168 8.40 -11.30 13.40
C ALA A 168 8.95 -10.46 14.55
N LEU A 169 9.97 -11.00 15.23
CA LEU A 169 10.77 -10.21 16.17
C LEU A 169 11.57 -9.17 15.40
N PHE A 170 11.51 -7.92 15.85
CA PHE A 170 12.27 -6.85 15.22
C PHE A 170 13.74 -6.93 15.63
N ASN A 171 14.62 -7.18 14.65
CA ASN A 171 16.05 -6.98 14.79
C ASN A 171 16.49 -5.74 13.97
N PRO A 172 16.86 -4.63 14.63
CA PRO A 172 17.29 -3.41 13.95
C PRO A 172 18.51 -3.62 13.04
N LEU A 173 19.44 -4.50 13.42
CA LEU A 173 20.66 -4.75 12.64
C LEU A 173 20.32 -5.47 11.33
N ASP A 174 19.51 -6.52 11.37
CA ASP A 174 19.08 -7.25 10.18
C ASP A 174 18.32 -6.34 9.22
N CYS A 175 17.48 -5.46 9.76
CA CYS A 175 16.73 -4.49 8.96
C CYS A 175 17.65 -3.46 8.28
N MET A 176 18.64 -2.94 9.02
CA MET A 176 19.63 -2.01 8.49
C MET A 176 20.50 -2.65 7.41
N LEU A 177 20.94 -3.89 7.62
CA LEU A 177 21.70 -4.66 6.64
C LEU A 177 20.88 -4.87 5.36
N ALA A 178 19.63 -5.34 5.48
CA ALA A 178 18.74 -5.53 4.34
C ALA A 178 18.51 -4.23 3.56
N LEU A 179 18.30 -3.09 4.24
CA LEU A 179 18.21 -1.79 3.57
C LEU A 179 19.50 -1.40 2.86
N SER A 180 20.66 -1.62 3.50
CA SER A 180 21.95 -1.28 2.90
C SER A 180 22.24 -2.10 1.64
N GLU A 181 21.85 -3.38 1.62
CA GLU A 181 21.97 -4.27 0.45
C GLU A 181 21.06 -3.86 -0.69
N ILE A 182 19.87 -3.34 -0.38
CA ILE A 182 18.95 -2.77 -1.36
C ILE A 182 19.56 -1.51 -1.98
N LEU A 183 20.06 -0.59 -1.14
CA LEU A 183 20.57 0.71 -1.58
C LEU A 183 21.91 0.63 -2.33
N ARG A 184 22.71 -0.42 -2.10
CA ARG A 184 24.04 -0.57 -2.70
C ARG A 184 23.98 -0.92 -4.20
N ASP A 185 22.86 -1.45 -4.69
CA ASP A 185 22.81 -2.22 -5.94
C ASP A 185 21.70 -1.75 -6.91
N GLU A 186 21.48 -0.44 -7.03
CA GLU A 186 20.49 0.19 -7.92
C GLU A 186 20.50 -0.34 -9.39
N PRO A 187 21.66 -0.55 -10.05
CA PRO A 187 21.73 -1.12 -11.41
C PRO A 187 21.20 -2.57 -11.54
N SER A 188 20.86 -3.23 -10.43
CA SER A 188 20.33 -4.60 -10.38
C SER A 188 18.80 -4.67 -10.39
N LEU A 189 18.10 -3.53 -10.40
CA LEU A 189 16.63 -3.51 -10.26
C LEU A 189 15.93 -4.39 -11.32
N SER A 190 16.38 -4.38 -12.57
CA SER A 190 15.84 -5.27 -13.61
C SER A 190 15.99 -6.75 -13.25
N ARG A 191 17.17 -7.19 -12.77
CA ARG A 191 17.37 -8.59 -12.33
C ARG A 191 16.49 -8.93 -11.13
N ARG A 192 16.32 -7.99 -10.21
CA ARG A 192 15.45 -8.14 -9.04
C ARG A 192 13.98 -8.28 -9.43
N ILE A 193 13.55 -7.57 -10.46
CA ILE A 193 12.18 -7.69 -11.02
C ILE A 193 11.98 -9.03 -11.73
N ASP A 194 12.99 -9.55 -12.44
CA ASP A 194 12.94 -10.88 -13.03
C ASP A 194 12.80 -11.97 -11.96
N ALA A 195 13.41 -11.75 -10.79
CA ALA A 195 13.30 -12.61 -9.61
C ALA A 195 12.13 -12.24 -8.68
N ALA A 196 11.18 -11.40 -9.10
CA ALA A 196 10.08 -10.97 -8.26
C ALA A 196 9.18 -12.14 -7.83
N ASN A 197 8.72 -12.12 -6.59
CA ASN A 197 7.82 -13.15 -6.06
C ASN A 197 6.46 -13.14 -6.77
N VAL A 198 6.01 -11.95 -7.18
CA VAL A 198 4.75 -11.75 -7.91
C VAL A 198 4.81 -10.44 -8.69
N ARG A 199 4.13 -10.41 -9.84
CA ARG A 199 3.95 -9.22 -10.68
C ARG A 199 2.48 -9.02 -10.98
N THR A 200 2.08 -7.77 -11.20
CA THR A 200 0.73 -7.45 -11.65
C THR A 200 0.75 -6.21 -12.54
N MET A 201 -0.08 -6.23 -13.58
CA MET A 201 -0.54 -5.02 -14.25
C MET A 201 -1.86 -4.62 -13.59
N ALA A 202 -1.96 -3.38 -13.14
CA ALA A 202 -3.15 -2.84 -12.52
C ALA A 202 -3.76 -1.82 -13.50
N ASN A 203 -5.02 -2.05 -13.82
CA ASN A 203 -5.80 -1.10 -14.61
C ASN A 203 -6.61 -0.22 -13.64
N ALA A 204 -6.87 1.01 -14.05
CA ALA A 204 -7.77 1.93 -13.37
C ALA A 204 -9.23 1.43 -13.47
#